data_AF-A0A7V9HFM7-F1
#
_entry.id   AF-A0A7V9HFM7-F1
#
_cell.length_a   1.000
_cell.length_b   1.000
_cell.length_c   1.000
_cell.angle_alpha   90.00
_cell.angle_beta   90.00
_cell.angle_gamma   90.00
#
_symmetry.space_group_name_H-M   'P 1'
#
loop_
_entity.id
_entity.type
_entity.pdbx_description
1 polymer ?
#
loop_
_entity_poly.entity_id
_entity_poly.type
_entity_poly.pdbx_seq_one_letter_code
_entity_poly.pdbx_strand_id
1 'polypeptide(L)'
;PGVLVEVERPIHVRVRAQDEHGEKLLIEASGLEARVLQHEMDHLDGVLILDRTSRDQRKQAMRALREAERSRRGDAGEAPANGADARLRATA
;
A
#
# COMPACT_ATOMS: atom_id res chain seq x y z
N PRO A 1 -0.77 1.03 3.23
CA PRO A 1 -1.78 2.01 2.75
C PRO A 1 -1.35 3.44 3.12
N GLY A 2 -1.39 4.39 2.18
CA GLY A 2 -1.05 5.80 2.44
C GLY A 2 0.22 6.33 1.77
N VAL A 3 0.75 5.65 0.75
CA VAL A 3 1.83 6.18 -0.07
C VAL A 3 1.30 6.47 -1.47
N LEU A 4 1.51 7.72 -1.89
CA LEU A 4 1.21 8.20 -3.23
C LEU A 4 2.53 8.37 -3.96
N VAL A 5 2.58 7.90 -5.20
CA VAL A 5 3.74 8.04 -6.08
C VAL A 5 3.27 8.48 -7.46
N GLU A 6 4.06 9.32 -8.09
CA GLU A 6 3.82 9.71 -9.48
C GLU A 6 4.30 8.59 -10.40
N VAL A 7 3.43 8.20 -11.33
CA VAL A 7 3.70 7.16 -12.33
C VAL A 7 3.19 7.64 -13.68
N GLU A 8 4.08 7.68 -14.66
CA GLU A 8 3.75 7.94 -16.05
C GLU A 8 3.01 6.72 -16.65
N ARG A 9 1.88 6.99 -17.31
CA ARG A 9 1.09 5.96 -17.99
C ARG A 9 0.46 6.52 -19.27
N PRO A 10 0.26 5.68 -20.30
CA PRO A 10 -0.62 5.98 -21.41
C PRO A 10 -1.99 6.52 -20.95
N ILE A 11 -2.43 7.61 -21.60
CA ILE A 11 -3.72 8.26 -21.34
C ILE A 11 -4.92 7.52 -21.93
N HIS A 12 -4.66 6.60 -22.85
CA HIS A 12 -5.64 5.80 -23.57
C HIS A 12 -5.10 4.39 -23.77
N VAL A 13 -5.99 3.39 -23.65
CA VAL A 13 -5.66 1.98 -23.87
C VAL A 13 -6.79 1.29 -24.61
N ARG A 14 -6.42 0.23 -25.36
CA ARG A 14 -7.35 -0.70 -25.97
C ARG A 14 -7.03 -2.11 -25.53
N VAL A 15 -7.98 -2.77 -24.90
CA VAL A 15 -7.81 -4.02 -24.15
C VAL A 15 -8.66 -5.11 -24.78
N ARG A 16 -8.07 -6.27 -25.02
CA ARG A 16 -8.83 -7.49 -25.36
C ARG A 16 -8.96 -8.34 -24.11
N ALA A 17 -10.17 -8.77 -23.80
CA ALA A 17 -10.47 -9.62 -22.64
C ALA A 17 -11.57 -10.63 -22.99
N GLN A 18 -11.95 -11.42 -22.00
CA GLN A 18 -13.11 -12.30 -22.02
C GLN A 18 -14.00 -11.95 -20.83
N ASP A 19 -15.31 -12.10 -20.97
CA ASP A 19 -16.24 -12.01 -19.83
C ASP A 19 -16.23 -13.31 -19.00
N GLU A 20 -17.10 -13.36 -17.99
CA GLU A 20 -17.28 -14.53 -17.11
C GLU A 20 -17.78 -15.79 -17.84
N HIS A 21 -18.28 -15.66 -19.07
CA HIS A 21 -18.71 -16.76 -19.91
C HIS A 21 -17.66 -17.17 -20.97
N GLY A 22 -16.54 -16.44 -21.04
CA GLY A 22 -15.47 -16.68 -22.02
C GLY A 22 -15.67 -15.96 -23.36
N GLU A 23 -16.70 -15.13 -23.48
CA GLU A 23 -16.97 -14.40 -24.72
C GLU A 23 -16.00 -13.22 -24.86
N LYS A 24 -15.48 -13.04 -26.08
CA LYS A 24 -14.45 -12.03 -26.36
C LYS A 24 -15.04 -10.63 -26.33
N LEU A 25 -14.33 -9.71 -25.68
CA LEU A 25 -14.67 -8.29 -25.64
C LEU A 25 -13.46 -7.38 -25.85
N LEU A 26 -13.73 -6.20 -26.38
CA LEU A 26 -12.76 -5.14 -26.64
C LEU A 26 -13.16 -3.90 -25.85
N ILE A 27 -12.29 -3.44 -24.96
CA ILE A 27 -12.51 -2.26 -24.12
C ILE A 27 -11.59 -1.15 -24.62
N GLU A 28 -12.17 0.02 -24.93
CA GLU A 28 -11.42 1.25 -25.18
C GLU A 28 -11.68 2.21 -24.03
N ALA A 29 -10.62 2.61 -23.33
CA ALA A 29 -10.71 3.44 -22.14
C ALA A 29 -9.74 4.63 -22.22
N SER A 30 -10.06 5.72 -21.54
CA SER A 30 -9.19 6.90 -21.44
C SER A 30 -9.20 7.51 -20.04
N GLY A 31 -8.24 8.40 -19.76
CA GLY A 31 -8.17 9.13 -18.51
C GLY A 31 -8.06 8.21 -17.28
N LEU A 32 -8.98 8.38 -16.33
CA LEU A 32 -8.96 7.61 -15.07
C LEU A 32 -9.21 6.11 -15.30
N GLU A 33 -10.14 5.76 -16.18
CA GLU A 33 -10.47 4.36 -16.46
C GLU A 33 -9.27 3.63 -17.10
N ALA A 34 -8.61 4.28 -18.07
CA ALA A 34 -7.37 3.75 -18.63
C ALA A 34 -6.29 3.56 -17.55
N ARG A 35 -6.18 4.49 -16.59
CA ARG A 35 -5.21 4.39 -15.50
C ARG A 35 -5.49 3.22 -14.57
N VAL A 36 -6.76 3.02 -14.19
CA VAL A 36 -7.17 1.90 -13.32
C VAL A 36 -6.95 0.57 -14.03
N LEU A 37 -7.39 0.43 -15.28
CA LEU A 37 -7.18 -0.81 -16.05
C LEU A 37 -5.70 -1.20 -16.12
N GLN A 38 -4.82 -0.25 -16.40
CA GLN A 38 -3.37 -0.50 -16.41
C GLN A 38 -2.82 -0.86 -15.02
N HIS A 39 -3.37 -0.31 -13.94
CA HIS A 39 -2.96 -0.66 -12.58
C HIS A 39 -3.33 -2.10 -12.22
N GLU A 40 -4.56 -2.51 -12.54
CA GLU A 40 -5.01 -3.88 -12.27
C GLU A 40 -4.28 -4.90 -13.16
N MET A 41 -4.00 -4.56 -14.42
CA MET A 41 -3.19 -5.42 -15.30
C MET A 41 -1.79 -5.65 -14.76
N ASP A 42 -1.14 -4.60 -14.24
CA ASP A 42 0.16 -4.75 -13.60
C ASP A 42 0.11 -5.81 -12.48
N HIS A 43 -0.96 -5.82 -11.69
CA HIS A 43 -1.13 -6.80 -10.63
C HIS A 43 -1.28 -8.23 -11.14
N LEU A 44 -1.92 -8.43 -12.30
CA LEU A 44 -1.96 -9.75 -12.95
C LEU A 44 -0.57 -10.23 -13.38
N ASP A 45 0.32 -9.29 -13.72
CA ASP A 45 1.72 -9.56 -14.08
C ASP A 45 2.67 -9.55 -12.86
N GLY A 46 2.16 -9.41 -11.64
CA GLY A 46 2.96 -9.32 -10.42
C GLY A 46 3.76 -8.02 -10.28
N VAL A 47 3.44 -7.00 -11.07
CA VAL A 47 4.04 -5.67 -11.04
C VAL A 47 3.26 -4.78 -10.06
N LEU A 48 3.98 -4.14 -9.15
CA LEU A 48 3.42 -3.18 -8.21
C LEU A 48 3.66 -1.75 -8.69
N ILE A 49 2.86 -0.81 -8.20
CA ILE A 49 3.00 0.62 -8.52
C ILE A 49 4.43 1.15 -8.25
N LEU A 50 5.10 0.61 -7.23
CA LEU A 50 6.47 0.98 -6.86
C LEU A 50 7.52 0.52 -7.89
N ASP A 51 7.22 -0.51 -8.69
CA ASP A 51 8.09 -0.99 -9.76
C ASP A 51 8.10 -0.03 -10.97
N ARG A 52 7.08 0.83 -11.07
CA ARG A 52 6.98 1.86 -12.12
C ARG A 52 7.48 3.24 -11.69
N THR A 53 8.14 3.34 -10.53
CA THR A 53 8.72 4.60 -10.03
C THR A 53 10.22 4.65 -10.24
N SER A 54 10.81 5.85 -10.23
CA SER A 54 12.27 5.98 -10.22
C SER A 54 12.87 5.34 -8.95
N ARG A 55 14.15 4.99 -8.97
CA ARG A 55 14.83 4.38 -7.82
C ARG A 55 14.73 5.24 -6.56
N ASP A 56 14.80 6.57 -6.73
CA ASP A 56 14.73 7.52 -5.61
C ASP A 56 13.32 7.64 -5.06
N GLN A 57 12.31 7.73 -5.94
CA GLN A 57 10.89 7.72 -5.53
C GLN A 57 10.54 6.41 -4.81
N ARG A 58 10.98 5.25 -5.32
CA ARG A 58 10.79 3.96 -4.65
C ARG A 58 11.41 3.95 -3.26
N LYS A 59 12.64 4.45 -3.12
CA LYS A 59 13.34 4.51 -1.84
C LYS A 59 12.59 5.38 -0.82
N GLN A 60 12.08 6.54 -1.25
CA GLN A 60 11.29 7.44 -0.41
C GLN A 60 9.97 6.80 0.00
N ALA A 61 9.23 6.21 -0.95
CA ALA A 61 8.00 5.47 -0.72
C ALA A 61 8.17 4.35 0.31
N MET A 62 9.23 3.53 0.18
CA MET A 62 9.52 2.44 1.11
C MET A 62 9.88 2.94 2.52
N ARG A 63 10.53 4.11 2.63
CA ARG A 63 10.80 4.74 3.94
C ARG A 63 9.49 5.16 4.61
N ALA A 64 8.63 5.87 3.88
CA ALA A 64 7.33 6.31 4.38
C ALA A 64 6.45 5.12 4.83
N LEU A 65 6.44 4.02 4.06
CA LEU A 65 5.74 2.78 4.45
C LEU A 65 6.25 2.22 5.79
N ARG A 66 7.57 2.09 5.96
CA ARG A 66 8.18 1.57 7.19
C ARG A 66 7.90 2.46 8.40
N GLU A 67 7.88 3.77 8.21
CA GLU A 67 7.54 4.73 9.26
C GLU A 67 6.06 4.61 9.65
N ALA A 68 5.16 4.55 8.67
CA ALA A 68 3.74 4.35 8.91
C ALA A 68 3.45 3.00 9.62
N GLU A 69 4.17 1.94 9.26
CA GLU A 69 4.08 0.64 9.93
C GLU A 69 4.56 0.70 11.39
N ARG A 70 5.67 1.40 11.65
CA ARG A 70 6.17 1.61 13.03
C ARG A 70 5.16 2.38 13.87
N SER A 71 4.61 3.48 13.36
CA SER A 71 3.58 4.26 14.05
C SER A 71 2.34 3.42 14.35
N ARG A 72 1.92 2.57 13.41
CA ARG A 72 0.77 1.67 13.60
C ARG A 72 1.05 0.57 14.64
N ARG A 73 2.30 0.11 14.75
CA ARG A 73 2.71 -0.96 15.66
C ARG A 73 3.06 -0.45 17.06
N GLY A 74 3.35 0.85 17.20
CA GLY A 74 3.68 1.54 18.46
C GLY A 74 2.49 1.94 19.34
N ASP A 75 1.26 1.62 18.96
CA ASP A 75 0.05 1.88 19.76
C ASP A 75 -0.53 0.60 20.42
N ALA A 76 0.18 -0.53 20.29
CA ALA A 76 -0.19 -1.83 20.87
C ALA A 76 0.73 -2.26 22.02
N GLY A 77 1.52 -1.36 22.60
CA GLY A 77 2.45 -1.73 23.65
C GLY A 77 3.09 -0.56 24.38
N GLU A 78 2.33 0.08 25.28
CA GLU A 78 2.88 0.59 26.55
C GLU A 78 1.74 0.91 27.53
N ALA A 79 1.53 0.03 28.51
CA ALA A 79 0.95 0.46 29.78
C ALA A 79 2.08 1.14 30.56
N PRO A 80 1.91 2.37 31.06
CA PRO A 80 2.95 3.00 31.88
C PRO A 80 3.11 2.19 33.17
N ALA A 81 4.30 1.65 33.37
CA ALA A 81 4.75 1.19 34.68
C ALA A 81 4.79 2.42 35.60
N ASN A 82 3.71 2.65 36.35
CA ASN A 82 3.71 3.65 37.41
C ASN A 82 3.58 2.96 38.76
N GLY A 83 4.52 3.33 39.63
CA GLY A 83 4.88 2.58 40.82
C GLY A 83 3.83 2.58 41.92
N ALA A 84 3.81 1.47 42.64
CA ALA A 84 3.41 1.41 44.04
C ALA A 84 4.39 0.47 44.73
N ASP A 85 5.52 1.03 45.17
CA ASP A 85 6.43 0.37 46.10
C ASP A 85 5.69 0.20 47.44
N ALA A 86 5.08 -0.97 47.61
CA ALA A 86 4.34 -1.35 48.79
C ALA A 86 5.34 -1.61 49.93
N ARG A 87 5.41 -0.64 50.85
CA ARG A 87 6.16 -0.73 52.11
C ARG A 87 5.74 -1.99 52.88
N LEU A 88 6.62 -2.99 52.93
CA LEU A 88 6.58 -4.06 53.93
C LEU A 88 7.13 -3.51 55.26
N ARG A 89 6.23 -3.26 56.21
CA ARG A 89 6.57 -3.29 57.65
C ARG A 89 5.78 -4.43 58.27
N ALA A 90 6.47 -5.54 58.55
CA ALA A 90 6.02 -6.53 59.50
C ALA A 90 6.81 -6.30 60.80
N THR A 91 6.09 -5.99 61.87
CA THR A 91 6.58 -6.01 63.25
C THR A 91 5.53 -6.71 64.10
N ALA A 92 6.02 -7.65 64.92
CA ALA A 92 5.35 -8.53 65.89
C ALA A 92 4.65 -9.76 65.30
#